data_AF-A0A9D7TPV7-F1
#
_entry.id   AF-A0A9D7TPV7-F1
#
_cell.length_a   1.000
_cell.length_b   1.000
_cell.length_c   1.000
_cell.angle_alpha   90.00
_cell.angle_beta   90.00
_cell.angle_gamma   90.00
#
_symmetry.space_group_name_H-M   'P 1'
#
loop_
_entity.id
_entity.type
_entity.pdbx_description
1 polymer ?
#
loop_
_entity_poly.entity_id
_entity_poly.type
_entity_poly.pdbx_seq_one_letter_code
_entity_poly.pdbx_strand_id
1 'polypeptide(L)'
;MKQRLFAFTFIILFCQHLYSRDSITVYLFLLDECRICQEQAPEINNIYEKYGQTVGFLGLFPNFSSKKKGIESFKSKYGIKFSTKTDYFKTQVKKFEATVLPEVIVYNEDKEEIIYRGAINDLFYQPSKRRQVIRQNYLSDALQAAIIGEEPAIKATQPIGCFINFNDSLNN
;
A
#
# COMPACT_ATOMS: atom_id res chain seq x y z
N MET A 1 15.38 -45.08 51.25
CA MET A 1 15.06 -43.64 51.15
C MET A 1 15.32 -43.17 49.72
N LYS A 2 14.23 -42.78 49.02
CA LYS A 2 14.07 -41.94 47.79
C LYS A 2 15.35 -41.66 46.98
N GLN A 3 15.66 -42.29 45.86
CA GLN A 3 15.05 -42.28 44.50
C GLN A 3 14.83 -40.90 43.83
N ARG A 4 15.52 -40.77 42.68
CA ARG A 4 15.19 -40.05 41.43
C ARG A 4 15.74 -38.64 41.20
N LEU A 5 16.92 -38.65 40.58
CA LEU A 5 17.32 -37.85 39.43
C LEU A 5 16.13 -37.45 38.53
N PHE A 6 15.84 -36.16 38.46
CA PHE A 6 15.08 -35.51 37.39
C PHE A 6 15.89 -34.31 36.90
N ALA A 7 16.95 -34.60 36.16
CA ALA A 7 17.31 -33.75 35.02
C ALA A 7 16.23 -33.98 33.94
N PHE A 8 16.03 -33.02 33.04
CA PHE A 8 14.95 -32.96 32.03
C PHE A 8 13.65 -32.29 32.48
N THR A 9 13.62 -30.96 32.55
CA THR A 9 12.53 -30.13 31.97
C THR A 9 12.81 -28.63 32.17
N PHE A 10 13.84 -28.08 31.54
CA PHE A 10 14.00 -26.62 31.46
C PHE A 10 14.60 -26.15 30.13
N ILE A 11 14.29 -26.85 29.02
CA ILE A 11 14.77 -26.52 27.66
C ILE A 11 13.59 -26.37 26.67
N ILE A 12 12.33 -26.27 27.12
CA ILE A 12 11.16 -26.14 26.22
C ILE A 12 10.31 -24.89 26.52
N LEU A 13 10.93 -23.79 26.94
CA LEU A 13 10.25 -22.49 27.11
C LEU A 13 11.02 -21.33 26.44
N PHE A 14 11.81 -21.63 25.41
CA PHE A 14 12.52 -20.62 24.61
C PHE A 14 12.35 -20.85 23.09
N CYS A 15 11.21 -21.44 22.68
CA CYS A 15 10.92 -21.74 21.27
C CYS A 15 9.52 -21.25 20.85
N GLN A 16 9.03 -20.12 21.38
CA GLN A 16 7.72 -19.59 20.98
C GLN A 16 7.74 -18.19 20.35
N HIS A 17 8.88 -17.51 20.22
CA HIS A 17 8.89 -16.12 19.73
C HIS A 17 10.07 -15.77 18.81
N LEU A 18 10.24 -16.55 17.75
CA LEU A 18 10.93 -16.09 16.54
C LEU A 18 9.95 -16.13 15.35
N TYR A 19 8.72 -15.66 15.53
CA TYR A 19 7.93 -15.20 14.38
C TYR A 19 8.49 -13.84 14.01
N SER A 20 9.34 -13.81 12.97
CA SER A 20 9.65 -12.54 12.30
C SER A 20 8.33 -11.89 11.91
N ARG A 21 8.18 -10.60 12.15
CA ARG A 21 7.00 -9.87 11.69
C ARG A 21 6.96 -9.94 10.16
N ASP A 22 5.79 -10.22 9.60
CA ASP A 22 5.60 -10.26 8.15
C ASP A 22 6.04 -8.93 7.52
N SER A 23 6.74 -9.02 6.38
CA SER A 23 7.19 -7.93 5.54
C SER A 23 6.00 -7.41 4.73
N ILE A 24 5.42 -6.31 5.17
CA ILE A 24 4.28 -5.67 4.50
C ILE A 24 4.77 -4.53 3.61
N THR A 25 4.25 -4.46 2.38
CA THR A 25 4.50 -3.36 1.44
C THR A 25 3.18 -2.75 0.95
N VAL A 26 3.11 -1.42 0.93
CA VAL A 26 2.07 -0.64 0.28
C VAL A 26 2.51 -0.26 -1.12
N TYR A 27 1.82 -0.78 -2.13
CA TYR A 27 1.96 -0.37 -3.52
C TYR A 27 0.87 0.65 -3.86
N LEU A 28 1.26 1.87 -4.23
CA LEU A 28 0.35 2.93 -4.65
C LEU A 28 0.48 3.15 -6.16
N PHE A 29 -0.55 2.81 -6.93
CA PHE A 29 -0.61 3.11 -8.35
C PHE A 29 -1.12 4.53 -8.55
N LEU A 30 -0.32 5.39 -9.19
CA LEU A 30 -0.53 6.84 -9.28
C LEU A 30 -0.39 7.36 -10.72
N LEU A 31 -0.90 8.58 -10.93
CA LEU A 31 -0.70 9.39 -12.13
C LEU A 31 -0.40 10.82 -11.69
N ASP A 32 0.73 11.37 -12.12
CA ASP A 32 1.27 12.67 -11.69
C ASP A 32 0.33 13.85 -11.98
N GLU A 33 -0.31 13.86 -13.15
CA GLU A 33 -1.27 14.89 -13.55
C GLU A 33 -2.73 14.56 -13.16
N CYS A 34 -2.96 13.51 -12.36
CA CYS A 34 -4.31 13.15 -11.91
C CYS A 34 -4.74 13.98 -10.70
N ARG A 35 -5.77 14.81 -10.88
CA ARG A 35 -6.35 15.63 -9.79
C ARG A 35 -6.71 14.82 -8.55
N ILE A 36 -7.24 13.60 -8.71
CA ILE A 36 -7.58 12.74 -7.57
C ILE A 36 -6.32 12.31 -6.81
N CYS A 37 -5.25 11.90 -7.52
CA CYS A 37 -3.97 11.57 -6.90
C CYS A 37 -3.39 12.77 -6.13
N GLN A 38 -3.46 13.96 -6.74
CA GLN A 38 -2.99 15.20 -6.14
C GLN A 38 -3.76 15.58 -4.86
N GLU A 39 -5.10 15.47 -4.89
CA GLU A 39 -5.94 15.77 -3.73
C GLU A 39 -5.86 14.71 -2.63
N GLN A 40 -5.46 13.48 -2.96
CA GLN A 40 -5.20 12.40 -2.00
C GLN A 40 -3.80 12.46 -1.38
N ALA A 41 -2.85 13.16 -2.00
CA ALA A 41 -1.46 13.20 -1.55
C ALA A 41 -1.27 13.62 -0.07
N PRO A 42 -2.02 14.61 0.48
CA PRO A 42 -1.92 14.92 1.90
C PRO A 42 -2.21 13.72 2.81
N GLU A 43 -3.26 12.95 2.51
CA GLU A 43 -3.60 11.78 3.31
C GLU A 43 -2.59 10.65 3.14
N ILE A 44 -2.12 10.42 1.91
CA ILE A 44 -1.06 9.44 1.63
C ILE A 44 0.21 9.78 2.44
N ASN A 45 0.57 11.07 2.56
CA ASN A 45 1.71 11.51 3.37
C ASN A 45 1.48 11.29 4.86
N ASN A 46 0.29 11.62 5.39
CA ASN A 46 -0.05 11.38 6.80
C ASN A 46 0.09 9.88 7.13
N ILE A 47 -0.40 9.01 6.25
CA ILE A 47 -0.28 7.56 6.38
C ILE A 47 1.19 7.14 6.33
N TYR A 48 1.98 7.66 5.38
CA TYR A 48 3.41 7.36 5.30
C TYR A 48 4.18 7.82 6.54
N GLU A 49 3.88 8.99 7.10
CA GLU A 49 4.51 9.48 8.33
C GLU A 49 4.20 8.58 9.53
N LYS A 50 2.99 8.02 9.59
CA LYS A 50 2.57 7.12 10.67
C LYS A 50 3.13 5.70 10.53
N TYR A 51 3.24 5.17 9.31
CA TYR A 51 3.52 3.74 9.08
C TYR A 51 4.80 3.44 8.30
N GLY A 52 5.42 4.43 7.66
CA GLY A 52 6.55 4.23 6.73
C GLY A 52 7.85 3.75 7.36
N GLN A 53 7.96 3.78 8.69
CA GLN A 53 9.05 3.14 9.44
C GLN A 53 8.79 1.66 9.76
N THR A 54 7.53 1.21 9.64
CA THR A 54 7.09 -0.14 10.01
C THR A 54 6.81 -1.02 8.79
N VAL A 55 6.29 -0.44 7.70
CA VAL A 55 5.95 -1.15 6.46
C VAL A 55 6.60 -0.45 5.26
N GLY A 56 6.85 -1.20 4.18
CA GLY A 56 7.35 -0.65 2.93
C GLY A 56 6.32 0.21 2.22
N PHE A 57 6.77 1.23 1.48
CA PHE A 57 5.93 2.04 0.59
C PHE A 57 6.61 2.19 -0.76
N LEU A 58 5.85 1.96 -1.83
CA LEU A 58 6.30 2.15 -3.21
C LEU A 58 5.19 2.79 -4.06
N GLY A 59 5.46 3.99 -4.56
CA GLY A 59 4.64 4.63 -5.59
C GLY A 59 5.00 4.09 -6.97
N LEU A 60 3.99 3.72 -7.77
CA LEU A 60 4.14 3.18 -9.11
C LEU A 60 3.37 4.07 -10.10
N PHE A 61 4.06 4.49 -11.16
CA PHE A 61 3.47 5.28 -12.25
C PHE A 61 3.40 4.40 -13.51
N PRO A 62 2.25 3.74 -13.77
CA PRO A 62 2.16 2.76 -14.84
C PRO A 62 2.02 3.38 -16.24
N ASN A 63 1.47 4.59 -16.34
CA ASN A 63 1.25 5.24 -17.64
C ASN A 63 2.51 5.94 -18.13
N PHE A 64 2.82 5.80 -19.43
CA PHE A 64 3.95 6.45 -20.10
C PHE A 64 3.84 7.97 -20.14
N SER A 65 2.66 8.53 -19.88
CA SER A 65 2.48 9.98 -19.73
C SER A 65 3.21 10.54 -18.50
N SER A 66 3.38 9.75 -17.45
CA SER A 66 4.12 10.13 -16.24
C SER A 66 5.63 10.02 -16.47
N LYS A 67 6.20 11.01 -17.16
CA LYS A 67 7.65 11.06 -17.41
C LYS A 67 8.42 11.40 -16.12
N LYS A 68 9.71 11.09 -16.07
CA LYS A 68 10.60 11.36 -14.91
C LYS A 68 10.43 12.78 -14.34
N LYS A 69 10.42 13.81 -15.19
CA LYS A 69 10.27 15.21 -14.75
C LYS A 69 8.89 15.48 -14.11
N GLY A 70 7.82 14.90 -14.65
CA GLY A 70 6.47 15.03 -14.10
C GLY A 70 6.35 14.33 -12.74
N ILE A 71 6.88 13.10 -12.63
CA ILE A 71 6.95 12.37 -11.36
C ILE A 71 7.73 13.14 -10.29
N GLU A 72 8.91 13.68 -10.61
CA GLU A 72 9.68 14.48 -9.65
C GLU A 72 8.98 15.79 -9.27
N SER A 73 8.29 16.43 -10.21
CA SER A 73 7.49 17.63 -9.94
C SER A 73 6.31 17.30 -9.02
N PHE A 74 5.62 16.19 -9.25
CA PHE A 74 4.54 15.69 -8.39
C PHE A 74 5.06 15.42 -6.97
N LYS A 75 6.17 14.70 -6.83
CA LYS A 75 6.75 14.39 -5.52
C LYS A 75 7.14 15.65 -4.75
N SER A 76 7.83 16.57 -5.41
CA SER A 76 8.26 17.83 -4.80
C SER A 76 7.07 18.69 -4.39
N LYS A 77 6.10 18.88 -5.29
CA LYS A 77 4.92 19.73 -5.06
C LYS A 77 4.02 19.19 -3.96
N TYR A 78 3.83 17.87 -3.90
CA TYR A 78 2.90 17.23 -2.96
C TYR A 78 3.59 16.53 -1.80
N GLY A 79 4.89 16.70 -1.61
CA GLY A 79 5.63 16.20 -0.45
C GLY A 79 5.72 14.67 -0.34
N ILE A 80 5.72 13.95 -1.47
CA ILE A 80 5.82 12.48 -1.48
C ILE A 80 7.25 12.07 -1.11
N LYS A 81 7.41 11.53 0.11
CA LYS A 81 8.72 11.17 0.70
C LYS A 81 9.14 9.71 0.46
N PHE A 82 8.20 8.81 0.15
CA PHE A 82 8.52 7.41 -0.15
C PHE A 82 9.06 7.20 -1.57
N SER A 83 9.69 6.05 -1.79
CA SER A 83 10.24 5.67 -3.08
C SER A 83 9.18 5.58 -4.17
N THR A 84 9.51 6.03 -5.37
CA THR A 84 8.64 5.96 -6.54
C THR A 84 9.36 5.34 -7.73
N LYS A 85 8.64 4.57 -8.55
CA LYS A 85 9.15 3.97 -9.79
C LYS A 85 8.10 4.07 -10.90
N THR A 86 8.55 4.00 -12.14
CA THR A 86 7.67 3.77 -13.29
C THR A 86 7.31 2.28 -13.37
N ASP A 87 6.09 1.97 -13.78
CA ASP A 87 5.65 0.60 -14.13
C ASP A 87 5.15 0.56 -15.59
N TYR A 88 5.96 1.13 -16.48
CA TYR A 88 5.65 1.29 -17.89
C TYR A 88 5.29 -0.01 -18.63
N PHE A 89 5.96 -1.10 -18.29
CA PHE A 89 5.68 -2.43 -18.86
C PHE A 89 4.51 -3.15 -18.17
N LYS A 90 3.84 -2.47 -17.22
CA LYS A 90 2.68 -2.96 -16.46
C LYS A 90 2.98 -4.25 -15.71
N THR A 91 4.21 -4.46 -15.25
CA THR A 91 4.63 -5.68 -14.56
C THR A 91 3.90 -5.79 -13.22
N GLN A 92 3.92 -4.70 -12.42
CA GLN A 92 3.23 -4.67 -11.13
C GLN A 92 1.71 -4.54 -11.32
N VAL A 93 1.26 -3.76 -12.31
CA VAL A 93 -0.15 -3.67 -12.68
C VAL A 93 -0.73 -5.05 -13.01
N LYS A 94 -0.02 -5.88 -13.79
CA LYS A 94 -0.45 -7.25 -14.10
C LYS A 94 -0.38 -8.16 -12.88
N LYS A 95 0.68 -8.07 -12.06
CA LYS A 95 0.81 -8.86 -10.82
C LYS A 95 -0.40 -8.66 -9.90
N PHE A 96 -0.85 -7.42 -9.75
CA PHE A 96 -1.91 -7.06 -8.80
C PHE A 96 -3.28 -6.81 -9.42
N GLU A 97 -3.41 -7.00 -10.74
CA GLU A 97 -4.63 -6.71 -11.51
C GLU A 97 -5.19 -5.32 -11.18
N ALA A 98 -4.30 -4.33 -11.07
CA ALA A 98 -4.69 -2.94 -10.86
C ALA A 98 -5.36 -2.41 -12.13
N THR A 99 -6.41 -1.60 -11.96
CA THR A 99 -7.23 -1.14 -13.11
C THR A 99 -7.48 0.36 -13.11
N VAL A 100 -7.38 1.02 -11.96
CA VAL A 100 -7.77 2.41 -11.77
C VAL A 100 -6.65 3.18 -11.03
N LEU A 101 -6.59 4.50 -11.23
CA LEU A 101 -5.64 5.41 -10.58
C LEU A 101 -6.39 6.54 -9.84
N PRO A 102 -6.14 6.77 -8.53
CA PRO A 102 -5.26 5.98 -7.68
C PRO A 102 -5.89 4.65 -7.22
N GLU A 103 -5.05 3.62 -7.06
CA GLU A 103 -5.40 2.34 -6.42
C GLU A 103 -4.26 1.93 -5.49
N VAL A 104 -4.60 1.37 -4.33
CA VAL A 104 -3.65 0.91 -3.33
C VAL A 104 -3.77 -0.59 -3.13
N ILE A 105 -2.61 -1.25 -3.03
CA ILE A 105 -2.49 -2.66 -2.65
C ILE A 105 -1.60 -2.74 -1.41
N VAL A 106 -2.13 -3.30 -0.32
CA VAL A 106 -1.34 -3.71 0.84
C VAL A 106 -1.03 -5.19 0.67
N TYR A 107 0.26 -5.50 0.55
CA TYR A 107 0.74 -6.83 0.20
C TYR A 107 1.65 -7.37 1.29
N ASN A 108 1.45 -8.64 1.62
CA ASN A 108 2.32 -9.41 2.48
C ASN A 108 3.36 -10.11 1.60
N GLU A 109 4.62 -9.68 1.68
CA GLU A 109 5.69 -10.24 0.86
C GLU A 109 6.06 -11.67 1.31
N ASP A 110 5.95 -12.00 2.60
CA ASP A 110 6.33 -13.33 3.12
C ASP A 110 5.28 -14.40 2.77
N LYS A 111 4.00 -14.02 2.78
CA LYS A 111 2.89 -14.92 2.44
C LYS A 111 2.47 -14.85 0.98
N GLU A 112 3.00 -13.88 0.24
CA GLU A 112 2.62 -13.56 -1.13
C GLU A 112 1.11 -13.19 -1.30
N GLU A 113 0.51 -12.58 -0.28
CA GLU A 113 -0.94 -12.35 -0.20
C GLU A 113 -1.32 -10.86 -0.23
N ILE A 114 -2.44 -10.53 -0.89
CA ILE A 114 -3.07 -9.20 -0.81
C ILE A 114 -3.90 -9.12 0.47
N ILE A 115 -3.50 -8.24 1.39
CA ILE A 115 -4.23 -7.95 2.62
C ILE A 115 -5.39 -6.98 2.35
N TYR A 116 -5.12 -5.96 1.53
CA TYR A 116 -6.10 -4.95 1.17
C TYR A 116 -5.90 -4.45 -0.26
N ARG A 117 -7.00 -4.18 -0.97
CA ARG A 117 -6.99 -3.45 -2.24
C ARG A 117 -8.07 -2.38 -2.34
N GLY A 118 -7.75 -1.28 -3.02
CA GLY A 118 -8.75 -0.30 -3.47
C GLY A 118 -8.40 1.14 -3.14
N ALA A 119 -9.39 1.88 -2.64
CA ALA A 119 -9.26 3.31 -2.31
C ALA A 119 -8.39 3.56 -1.07
N ILE A 120 -7.83 4.75 -0.96
CA ILE A 120 -7.11 5.20 0.25
C ILE A 120 -8.10 5.46 1.40
N ASN A 121 -9.20 6.14 1.08
CA ASN A 121 -10.26 6.58 1.97
C ASN A 121 -11.55 6.84 1.16
N ASP A 122 -12.61 7.29 1.81
CA ASP A 122 -13.88 7.63 1.15
C ASP A 122 -14.01 9.10 0.70
N LEU A 123 -12.90 9.83 0.56
CA LEU A 123 -12.91 11.24 0.15
C LEU A 123 -13.60 11.41 -1.20
N PHE A 124 -13.30 10.56 -2.18
CA PHE A 124 -13.94 10.56 -3.49
C PHE A 124 -14.94 9.42 -3.57
N TYR A 125 -16.15 9.72 -4.02
CA TYR A 125 -17.20 8.71 -4.26
C TYR A 125 -17.65 8.69 -5.72
N GLN A 126 -17.23 9.68 -6.53
CA GLN A 126 -17.30 9.71 -8.00
C GLN A 126 -16.11 10.53 -8.53
N PRO A 127 -15.64 10.36 -9.79
CA PRO A 127 -14.45 11.04 -10.28
C PRO A 127 -14.43 12.57 -10.13
N SER A 128 -15.59 13.21 -10.19
CA SER A 128 -15.76 14.66 -10.01
C SER A 128 -16.42 15.06 -8.70
N LYS A 129 -16.67 14.11 -7.78
CA LYS A 129 -17.37 14.38 -6.51
C LYS A 129 -16.58 13.87 -5.31
N ARG A 130 -16.27 14.82 -4.42
CA ARG A 130 -15.61 14.56 -3.15
C ARG A 130 -16.46 14.97 -1.96
N ARG A 131 -16.18 14.35 -0.82
CA ARG A 131 -16.67 14.77 0.48
C ARG A 131 -15.84 15.96 1.00
N GLN A 132 -16.44 16.69 1.93
CA GLN A 132 -15.70 17.70 2.70
C GLN A 132 -14.87 17.06 3.82
N VAL A 133 -15.34 15.92 4.35
CA VAL A 133 -14.73 15.21 5.47
C VAL A 133 -14.61 13.73 5.11
N ILE A 134 -13.44 13.16 5.36
CA ILE A 134 -13.18 11.72 5.27
C ILE A 134 -13.87 11.03 6.46
N ARG A 135 -14.65 10.00 6.18
CA ARG A 135 -15.40 9.22 7.18
C ARG A 135 -14.85 7.81 7.34
N GLN A 136 -14.16 7.29 6.33
CA GLN A 136 -13.56 5.95 6.34
C GLN A 136 -12.12 6.01 5.81
N ASN A 137 -11.18 5.46 6.57
CA ASN A 137 -9.74 5.52 6.29
C ASN A 137 -9.19 4.14 5.92
N TYR A 138 -9.71 3.57 4.84
CA TYR A 138 -9.49 2.17 4.47
C TYR A 138 -8.03 1.70 4.50
N LEU A 139 -7.11 2.48 3.92
CA LEU A 139 -5.69 2.13 3.92
C LEU A 139 -5.09 2.13 5.32
N SER A 140 -5.41 3.15 6.13
CA SER A 140 -4.93 3.23 7.51
C SER A 140 -5.48 2.06 8.35
N ASP A 141 -6.77 1.74 8.20
CA ASP A 141 -7.41 0.64 8.92
C ASP A 141 -6.81 -0.71 8.50
N ALA A 142 -6.54 -0.89 7.20
CA ALA A 142 -5.84 -2.05 6.66
C ALA A 142 -4.44 -2.24 7.24
N LEU A 143 -3.66 -1.16 7.31
CA LEU A 143 -2.32 -1.19 7.89
C LEU A 143 -2.33 -1.47 9.39
N GLN A 144 -3.29 -0.91 10.13
CA GLN A 144 -3.41 -1.17 11.57
C GLN A 144 -3.63 -2.66 11.84
N ALA A 145 -4.58 -3.28 11.14
CA ALA A 145 -4.84 -4.72 11.28
C ALA A 145 -3.62 -5.55 10.86
N ALA A 146 -3.04 -5.27 9.68
CA ALA A 146 -1.89 -6.00 9.16
C ALA A 146 -0.68 -5.98 10.11
N ILE A 147 -0.38 -4.82 10.69
CA ILE A 147 0.76 -4.61 11.59
C ILE A 147 0.63 -5.46 12.86
N ILE A 148 -0.57 -5.71 13.36
CA ILE A 148 -0.81 -6.55 14.54
C ILE A 148 -1.11 -8.01 14.20
N GLY A 149 -1.03 -8.38 12.92
CA GLY A 149 -1.30 -9.75 12.46
C GLY A 149 -2.79 -10.10 12.38
N GLU A 150 -3.67 -9.11 12.35
CA GLU A 150 -5.11 -9.27 12.18
C GLU A 150 -5.55 -9.02 10.74
N GLU A 151 -6.73 -9.53 10.39
CA GLU A 151 -7.35 -9.21 9.11
C GLU A 151 -8.14 -7.90 9.19
N PRO A 152 -8.06 -7.03 8.16
CA PRO A 152 -8.86 -5.82 8.16
C PRO A 152 -10.33 -6.13 7.92
N ALA A 153 -11.20 -5.37 8.59
CA ALA A 153 -12.66 -5.51 8.44
C ALA A 153 -13.13 -5.30 6.98
N ILE A 154 -12.40 -4.47 6.22
CA ILE A 154 -12.62 -4.26 4.79
C ILE A 154 -11.33 -4.66 4.06
N LYS A 155 -11.41 -5.74 3.27
CA LYS A 155 -10.28 -6.22 2.44
C LYS A 155 -10.26 -5.63 1.04
N ALA A 156 -11.40 -5.13 0.55
CA ALA A 156 -11.50 -4.56 -0.78
C ALA A 156 -12.50 -3.40 -0.83
N THR A 157 -12.16 -2.36 -1.58
CA THR A 157 -13.08 -1.29 -1.98
C THR A 157 -12.96 -1.02 -3.47
N GLN A 158 -13.97 -0.37 -4.06
CA GLN A 158 -13.89 0.11 -5.43
C GLN A 158 -13.14 1.45 -5.46
N PRO A 159 -11.90 1.54 -6.00
CA PRO A 159 -11.21 2.81 -6.14
C PRO A 159 -11.92 3.71 -7.15
N ILE A 160 -11.89 5.02 -6.89
CA ILE A 160 -12.48 6.04 -7.75
C ILE A 160 -11.38 6.78 -8.49
N GLY A 161 -11.38 6.70 -9.82
CA GLY A 161 -10.45 7.44 -10.64
C GLY A 161 -10.47 7.08 -12.12
N CYS A 162 -9.37 7.41 -12.80
CA CYS A 162 -9.21 7.13 -14.23
C CYS A 162 -8.65 5.73 -14.43
N PHE A 163 -9.01 5.07 -15.53
CA PHE A 163 -8.45 3.77 -15.88
C PHE A 163 -6.95 3.87 -16.20
N ILE A 164 -6.22 2.81 -15.85
CA ILE A 164 -4.84 2.62 -16.31
C ILE A 164 -4.84 2.48 -17.83
N ASN A 165 -3.92 3.17 -18.50
CA ASN A 165 -3.83 3.08 -19.95
C ASN A 165 -2.95 1.89 -20.34
N PHE A 166 -3.54 0.88 -20.99
CA PHE A 166 -2.82 -0.30 -21.48
C PHE A 166 -2.33 -0.16 -22.93
N ASN A 167 -2.75 0.90 -23.62
CA ASN A 167 -2.45 1.14 -25.04
C ASN A 167 -1.46 2.31 -25.23
N ASP A 168 -0.86 2.82 -24.16
CA ASP A 168 0.16 3.87 -24.25
C ASP A 168 1.54 3.32 -24.61
N SER A 169 2.40 4.19 -25.16
CA SER A 169 3.78 3.83 -25.54
C SER A 169 4.76 4.96 -25.21
N LEU A 170 6.06 4.65 -25.16
CA LEU A 170 7.12 5.64 -24.83
C LEU A 170 7.17 6.83 -25.78
N ASN A 171 6.76 6.63 -27.03
CA ASN A 171 6.91 7.58 -28.13
C ASN A 171 5.68 8.46 -28.39
N ASN A 172 4.62 8.27 -27.59
CA ASN A 172 3.47 9.18 -27.57
C ASN A 172 3.73 10.38 -26.65
#